data_AF-A0A662W4J7-F1
#
_entry.id   AF-A0A662W4J7-F1
#
_cell.length_a   1.000
_cell.length_b   1.000
_cell.length_c   1.000
_cell.angle_alpha   90.00
_cell.angle_beta   90.00
_cell.angle_gamma   90.00
#
_symmetry.space_group_name_H-M   'P 1'
#
loop_
_entity.id
_entity.type
_entity.pdbx_description
1 polymer ?
#
loop_
_entity_poly.entity_id
_entity_poly.type
_entity_poly.pdbx_seq_one_letter_code
_entity_poly.pdbx_strand_id
1 'polypeptide(L)'
;MAIDLTKADRTLVNEIIELGGEDILKCFQCGTCVADCPAATAEMPLRIKKLIHMIHLGLRDELLEEDSVWMCVTCTACEERCPRGVKPFEVCLAIRRWQAKEDPTYIPPALGEIFKTGHTQNVANVPELRKSLGLEEVPPTVAKFPELLKKFQEMLKCSKIVQEYGFMFGVG
;
A
#
# COMPACT_ATOMS: atom_id res chain seq x y z
N MET A 1 7.46 25.52 6.30
CA MET A 1 6.91 25.56 4.92
C MET A 1 5.56 26.25 4.96
N ALA A 2 5.31 27.23 4.10
CA ALA A 2 4.00 27.89 4.01
C ALA A 2 3.13 27.11 3.01
N ILE A 3 1.87 26.84 3.37
CA ILE A 3 0.90 26.19 2.49
C ILE A 3 0.34 27.25 1.53
N ASP A 4 0.41 26.98 0.22
CA ASP A 4 -0.15 27.85 -0.82
C ASP A 4 -1.47 27.30 -1.34
N LEU A 5 -2.58 27.81 -0.79
CA LEU A 5 -3.92 27.37 -1.15
C LEU A 5 -4.34 27.77 -2.57
N THR A 6 -3.58 28.60 -3.28
CA THR A 6 -3.88 28.94 -4.68
C THR A 6 -3.65 27.76 -5.63
N LYS A 7 -2.85 26.77 -5.21
CA LYS A 7 -2.56 25.54 -5.94
C LYS A 7 -3.47 24.37 -5.57
N ALA A 8 -4.47 24.60 -4.72
CA ALA A 8 -5.35 23.55 -4.22
C ALA A 8 -6.13 22.85 -5.34
N ASP A 9 -5.95 21.53 -5.44
CA ASP A 9 -6.71 20.67 -6.36
C ASP A 9 -7.94 20.07 -5.67
N ARG A 10 -9.13 20.59 -6.03
CA ARG A 10 -10.40 20.14 -5.45
C ARG A 10 -10.84 18.76 -5.92
N THR A 11 -10.18 18.17 -6.91
CA THR A 11 -10.50 16.83 -7.43
C THR A 11 -9.83 15.72 -6.61
N LEU A 12 -8.78 16.04 -5.83
CA LEU A 12 -8.03 15.09 -5.01
C LEU A 12 -8.92 14.22 -4.11
N VAL A 13 -9.95 14.80 -3.50
CA VAL A 13 -10.88 14.03 -2.65
C VAL A 13 -11.62 12.95 -3.43
N ASN A 14 -11.98 13.21 -4.69
CA ASN A 14 -12.67 12.25 -5.55
C ASN A 14 -11.72 11.14 -5.98
N GLU A 15 -10.47 11.47 -6.33
CA GLU A 15 -9.45 10.47 -6.66
C GLU A 15 -9.22 9.49 -5.49
N ILE A 16 -9.14 10.01 -4.26
CA ILE A 16 -9.00 9.18 -3.06
C ILE A 16 -10.24 8.31 -2.84
N ILE A 17 -11.45 8.84 -3.07
CA ILE A 17 -12.70 8.07 -2.98
C ILE A 17 -12.70 6.91 -4.00
N GLU A 18 -12.35 7.18 -5.26
CA GLU A 18 -12.26 6.16 -6.32
C GLU A 18 -11.23 5.08 -6.00
N LEU A 19 -10.20 5.42 -5.23
CA LEU A 19 -9.18 4.50 -4.76
C LEU A 19 -9.53 3.80 -3.44
N GLY A 20 -10.79 3.87 -2.98
CA GLY A 20 -11.31 3.13 -1.82
C GLY A 20 -11.48 3.96 -0.54
N GLY A 21 -11.29 5.28 -0.60
CA GLY A 21 -11.49 6.21 0.53
C GLY A 21 -12.94 6.69 0.73
N GLU A 22 -13.95 5.86 0.43
CA GLU A 22 -15.36 6.24 0.25
C GLU A 22 -15.99 7.02 1.43
N ASP A 23 -15.58 6.72 2.66
CA ASP A 23 -16.15 7.32 3.88
C ASP A 23 -15.44 8.61 4.33
N ILE A 24 -14.46 9.11 3.58
CA ILE A 24 -13.60 10.24 3.98
C ILE A 24 -14.38 11.53 4.29
N LEU A 25 -15.49 11.77 3.59
CA LEU A 25 -16.35 12.94 3.75
C LEU A 25 -17.12 12.94 5.09
N LYS A 26 -17.21 11.81 5.80
CA LYS A 26 -17.86 11.73 7.12
C LYS A 26 -16.96 12.25 8.25
N CYS A 27 -15.67 12.46 7.97
CA CYS A 27 -14.68 12.86 8.97
C CYS A 27 -14.90 14.30 9.46
N PHE A 28 -15.02 14.45 10.78
CA PHE A 28 -15.14 15.74 11.48
C PHE A 28 -13.91 16.11 12.33
N GLN A 29 -12.74 15.51 12.05
CA GLN A 29 -11.45 15.87 12.66
C GLN A 29 -11.29 15.65 14.19
N CYS A 30 -12.07 14.77 14.82
CA CYS A 30 -11.96 14.49 16.27
C CYS A 30 -10.57 13.98 16.73
N GLY A 31 -9.83 13.27 15.87
CA GLY A 31 -8.50 12.75 16.20
C GLY A 31 -8.44 11.38 16.90
N THR A 32 -9.56 10.67 17.10
CA THR A 32 -9.55 9.29 17.65
C THR A 32 -8.56 8.38 16.91
N CYS A 33 -8.54 8.47 15.58
CA CYS A 33 -7.60 7.71 14.75
C CYS A 33 -6.11 7.99 15.01
N VAL A 34 -5.77 9.14 15.59
CA VAL A 34 -4.40 9.47 16.00
C VAL A 34 -4.12 8.96 17.41
N ALA A 35 -5.08 9.09 18.32
CA ALA A 35 -4.95 8.60 19.70
C ALA A 35 -4.76 7.08 19.77
N ASP A 36 -5.44 6.34 18.89
CA ASP A 36 -5.34 4.87 18.84
C ASP A 36 -4.18 4.35 17.99
N CYS A 37 -3.48 5.24 17.28
CA CYS A 37 -2.44 4.84 16.33
C CYS A 37 -1.12 4.58 17.06
N PRO A 38 -0.57 3.35 17.01
CA PRO A 38 0.74 3.08 17.61
C PRO A 38 1.87 3.83 16.88
N ALA A 39 1.68 4.15 15.60
CA ALA A 39 2.65 4.93 14.81
C ALA A 39 2.55 6.45 15.05
N ALA A 40 1.57 6.95 15.82
CA ALA A 40 1.45 8.38 16.10
C ALA A 40 2.55 8.92 17.05
N THR A 41 3.24 8.02 17.76
CA THR A 41 4.34 8.35 18.69
C THR A 41 5.72 7.95 18.14
N ALA A 42 5.81 7.48 16.90
CA ALA A 42 7.07 7.18 16.23
C ALA A 42 7.81 8.47 15.80
N GLU A 43 9.09 8.34 15.41
CA GLU A 43 9.90 9.46 14.89
C GLU A 43 9.27 10.13 13.66
N MET A 44 8.63 9.33 12.80
CA MET A 44 7.78 9.78 11.69
C MET A 44 6.30 9.53 12.05
N PRO A 45 5.67 10.44 12.81
CA PRO A 45 4.36 10.17 13.39
C PRO A 45 3.24 10.19 12.35
N LEU A 46 2.56 9.07 12.18
CA LEU A 46 1.37 8.99 11.33
C LEU A 46 0.19 9.72 11.99
N ARG A 47 -0.26 10.80 11.34
CA ARG A 47 -1.44 11.58 11.76
C ARG A 47 -2.53 11.53 10.70
N ILE A 48 -3.33 10.46 10.70
CA ILE A 48 -4.35 10.22 9.66
C ILE A 48 -5.33 11.40 9.50
N LYS A 49 -5.71 12.06 10.61
CA LYS A 49 -6.57 13.25 10.53
C LYS A 49 -5.95 14.39 9.70
N LYS A 50 -4.63 14.58 9.78
CA LYS A 50 -3.86 15.56 9.01
C LYS A 50 -3.91 15.20 7.52
N LEU A 51 -3.70 13.92 7.18
CA LEU A 51 -3.80 13.42 5.81
C LEU A 51 -5.20 13.68 5.22
N ILE A 52 -6.25 13.34 5.96
CA ILE A 52 -7.63 13.61 5.55
C ILE A 52 -7.86 15.12 5.34
N HIS A 53 -7.28 15.96 6.20
CA HIS A 53 -7.41 17.41 6.05
C HIS A 53 -6.67 17.95 4.82
N MET A 54 -5.46 17.44 4.53
CA MET A 54 -4.72 17.75 3.30
C MET A 54 -5.53 17.40 2.05
N ILE A 55 -6.18 16.23 2.05
CA ILE A 55 -7.06 15.78 0.95
C ILE A 55 -8.24 16.75 0.75
N HIS A 56 -8.95 17.12 1.84
CA HIS A 56 -10.07 18.08 1.75
C HIS A 56 -9.64 19.47 1.29
N LEU A 57 -8.42 19.88 1.63
CA LEU A 57 -7.84 21.14 1.19
C LEU A 57 -7.30 21.08 -0.25
N GLY A 58 -7.13 19.90 -0.84
CA GLY A 58 -6.57 19.74 -2.18
C GLY A 58 -5.05 19.91 -2.24
N LEU A 59 -4.34 19.60 -1.14
CA LEU A 59 -2.89 19.77 -1.02
C LEU A 59 -2.15 18.59 -1.65
N ARG A 60 -2.11 18.58 -2.98
CA ARG A 60 -1.61 17.46 -3.80
C ARG A 60 -0.13 17.20 -3.58
N ASP A 61 0.69 18.23 -3.76
CA ASP A 61 2.15 18.13 -3.63
C ASP A 61 2.54 17.75 -2.20
N GLU A 62 1.92 18.37 -1.19
CA GLU A 62 2.20 18.07 0.21
C GLU A 62 1.72 16.68 0.63
N LEU A 63 0.67 16.14 -0.01
CA LEU A 63 0.25 14.75 0.22
C LEU A 63 1.20 13.76 -0.47
N LEU A 64 1.73 14.10 -1.65
CA LEU A 64 2.68 13.26 -2.37
C LEU A 64 4.01 13.11 -1.62
N GLU A 65 4.47 14.17 -0.96
CA GLU A 65 5.69 14.18 -0.14
C GLU A 65 5.49 13.64 1.30
N GLU A 66 4.26 13.30 1.70
CA GLU A 66 3.95 12.87 3.06
C GLU A 66 4.11 11.35 3.24
N ASP A 67 5.32 10.94 3.62
CA ASP A 67 5.70 9.54 3.81
C ASP A 67 5.05 8.85 5.02
N SER A 68 4.53 9.60 6.01
CA SER A 68 4.06 9.00 7.26
C SER A 68 2.92 8.00 7.06
N VAL A 69 2.18 8.07 5.93
CA VAL A 69 1.15 7.07 5.58
C VAL A 69 1.72 5.65 5.46
N TRP A 70 2.99 5.51 5.09
CA TRP A 70 3.68 4.22 5.02
C TRP A 70 4.01 3.63 6.38
N MET A 71 3.95 4.43 7.46
CA MET A 71 4.11 3.94 8.84
C MET A 71 2.84 3.24 9.38
N CYS A 72 1.72 3.26 8.64
CA CYS A 72 0.53 2.51 9.04
C CYS A 72 0.82 1.00 9.07
N VAL A 73 0.67 0.40 10.26
CA VAL A 73 0.88 -1.03 10.53
C VAL A 73 -0.37 -1.89 10.30
N THR A 74 -1.37 -1.32 9.60
CA THR A 74 -2.58 -2.05 9.15
C THR A 74 -3.34 -2.80 10.26
N CYS A 75 -3.38 -2.23 11.47
CA CYS A 75 -3.99 -2.85 12.66
C CYS A 75 -5.50 -2.57 12.83
N THR A 76 -6.09 -1.75 11.94
CA THR A 76 -7.52 -1.35 11.90
C THR A 76 -8.12 -0.71 13.16
N ALA A 77 -7.34 -0.50 14.23
CA ALA A 77 -7.82 0.08 15.50
C ALA A 77 -8.53 1.45 15.35
N CYS A 78 -8.16 2.24 14.34
CA CYS A 78 -8.75 3.53 14.04
C CYS A 78 -10.14 3.44 13.39
N GLU A 79 -10.48 2.32 12.75
CA GLU A 79 -11.79 2.07 12.15
C GLU A 79 -12.79 1.68 13.23
N GLU A 80 -12.41 0.72 14.09
CA GLU A 80 -13.22 0.22 15.21
C GLU A 80 -13.70 1.33 16.15
N ARG A 81 -12.87 2.37 16.33
CA ARG A 81 -13.13 3.46 17.27
C ARG A 81 -13.66 4.73 16.62
N CYS A 82 -13.83 4.75 15.29
CA CYS A 82 -14.31 5.96 14.63
C CYS A 82 -15.77 6.26 15.01
N PRO A 83 -16.06 7.41 15.68
CA PRO A 83 -17.43 7.74 16.10
C PRO A 83 -18.36 8.12 14.93
N ARG A 84 -17.79 8.29 13.73
CA ARG A 84 -18.52 8.67 12.50
C ARG A 84 -18.59 7.55 11.47
N GLY A 85 -18.02 6.38 11.76
CA GLY A 85 -17.93 5.29 10.80
C GLY A 85 -17.12 5.64 9.55
N VAL A 86 -16.12 6.51 9.69
CA VAL A 86 -15.05 6.61 8.69
C VAL A 86 -14.21 5.33 8.78
N LYS A 87 -13.61 4.91 7.68
CA LYS A 87 -12.61 3.84 7.62
C LYS A 87 -11.20 4.41 7.42
N PRO A 88 -10.50 4.91 8.46
CA PRO A 88 -9.26 5.64 8.25
C PRO A 88 -8.11 4.74 7.77
N PHE A 89 -8.16 3.42 8.02
CA PHE A 89 -7.18 2.50 7.45
C PHE A 89 -7.39 2.35 5.94
N GLU A 90 -8.62 2.22 5.46
CA GLU A 90 -8.91 2.25 4.02
C GLU A 90 -8.47 3.57 3.35
N VAL A 91 -8.64 4.71 4.03
CA VAL A 91 -8.09 5.99 3.55
C VAL A 91 -6.57 5.96 3.43
N CYS A 92 -5.85 5.37 4.39
CA CYS A 92 -4.40 5.18 4.27
C CYS A 92 -4.03 4.31 3.07
N LEU A 93 -4.77 3.22 2.80
CA LEU A 93 -4.53 2.39 1.61
C LEU A 93 -4.82 3.15 0.31
N ALA A 94 -5.88 3.95 0.27
CA ALA A 94 -6.21 4.80 -0.87
C ALA A 94 -5.10 5.82 -1.15
N ILE A 95 -4.54 6.46 -0.12
CA ILE A 95 -3.40 7.38 -0.25
C ILE A 95 -2.17 6.64 -0.80
N ARG A 96 -1.85 5.44 -0.31
CA ARG A 96 -0.70 4.66 -0.83
C ARG A 96 -0.88 4.30 -2.31
N ARG A 97 -2.09 3.90 -2.70
CA ARG A 97 -2.45 3.63 -4.11
C ARG A 97 -2.31 4.90 -4.95
N TRP A 98 -2.75 6.03 -4.41
CA TRP A 98 -2.66 7.33 -5.06
C TRP A 98 -1.20 7.77 -5.24
N GLN A 99 -0.38 7.72 -4.19
CA GLN A 99 1.06 8.02 -4.26
C GLN A 99 1.78 7.13 -5.27
N ALA A 100 1.49 5.82 -5.30
CA ALA A 100 2.10 4.91 -6.27
C ALA A 100 1.65 5.15 -7.73
N LYS A 101 0.47 5.72 -7.93
CA LYS A 101 -0.02 6.15 -9.25
C LYS A 101 0.68 7.43 -9.70
N GLU A 102 0.87 8.39 -8.80
CA GLU A 102 1.49 9.68 -9.07
C GLU A 102 3.02 9.60 -9.20
N ASP A 103 3.65 8.79 -8.36
CA ASP A 103 5.07 8.51 -8.36
C ASP A 103 5.32 6.99 -8.28
N PRO A 104 5.72 6.36 -9.41
CA PRO A 104 5.98 4.93 -9.48
C PRO A 104 7.09 4.45 -8.54
N THR A 105 7.93 5.33 -7.97
CA THR A 105 8.96 4.93 -6.99
C THR A 105 8.37 4.34 -5.70
N TYR A 106 7.09 4.63 -5.40
CA TYR A 106 6.37 3.99 -4.31
C TYR A 106 5.89 2.55 -4.61
N ILE A 107 6.02 2.06 -5.86
CA ILE A 107 5.67 0.69 -6.20
C ILE A 107 6.72 -0.26 -5.61
N PRO A 108 6.33 -1.26 -4.78
CA PRO A 108 7.29 -2.13 -4.12
C PRO A 108 8.10 -2.98 -5.11
N PRO A 109 9.45 -3.06 -4.95
CA PRO A 109 10.30 -3.88 -5.80
C PRO A 109 10.00 -5.38 -5.71
N ALA A 110 9.29 -5.78 -4.65
CA ALA A 110 8.76 -7.13 -4.46
C ALA A 110 7.95 -7.64 -5.66
N LEU A 111 7.34 -6.76 -6.47
CA LEU A 111 6.63 -7.16 -7.69
C LEU A 111 7.55 -7.92 -8.67
N GLY A 112 8.80 -7.49 -8.82
CA GLY A 112 9.78 -8.16 -9.67
C GLY A 112 10.09 -9.59 -9.20
N GLU A 113 10.25 -9.77 -7.89
CA GLU A 113 10.58 -11.07 -7.29
C GLU A 113 9.39 -12.03 -7.37
N ILE A 114 8.17 -11.54 -7.08
CA ILE A 114 6.92 -12.29 -7.24
C ILE A 114 6.77 -12.75 -8.69
N PHE A 115 7.02 -11.87 -9.66
CA PHE A 115 6.90 -12.23 -11.07
C PHE A 115 7.92 -13.30 -11.47
N LYS A 116 9.18 -13.17 -11.05
CA LYS A 116 10.25 -14.09 -11.43
C LYS A 116 10.15 -15.46 -10.76
N THR A 117 9.85 -15.48 -9.45
CA THR A 117 9.96 -16.68 -8.61
C THR A 117 8.63 -17.16 -8.05
N GLY A 118 7.57 -16.37 -8.22
CA GLY A 118 6.26 -16.62 -7.60
C GLY A 118 6.18 -16.23 -6.12
N HIS A 119 7.28 -15.77 -5.52
CA HIS A 119 7.36 -15.50 -4.08
C HIS A 119 8.19 -14.24 -3.81
N THR A 120 7.89 -13.54 -2.71
CA THR A 120 8.77 -12.48 -2.19
C THR A 120 9.86 -13.03 -1.28
N GLN A 121 9.59 -14.15 -0.63
CA GLN A 121 10.51 -14.88 0.22
C GLN A 121 10.81 -16.19 -0.48
N ASN A 122 12.07 -16.43 -0.78
CA ASN A 122 12.45 -17.62 -1.53
C ASN A 122 12.31 -18.87 -0.65
N VAL A 123 11.22 -19.60 -0.89
CA VAL A 123 10.81 -20.81 -0.15
C VAL A 123 11.68 -22.05 -0.44
N ALA A 124 12.56 -21.99 -1.46
CA ALA A 124 13.41 -23.10 -1.89
C ALA A 124 14.86 -23.00 -1.36
N ASN A 125 15.17 -22.02 -0.49
CA ASN A 125 16.54 -21.74 -0.05
C ASN A 125 17.06 -22.61 1.11
N VAL A 126 16.26 -23.54 1.64
CA VAL A 126 16.63 -24.35 2.82
C VAL A 126 16.36 -25.86 2.63
N PRO A 127 16.85 -26.48 1.55
CA PRO A 127 16.55 -27.88 1.24
C PRO A 127 16.99 -28.85 2.34
N GLU A 128 18.15 -28.62 2.96
CA GLU A 128 18.67 -29.47 4.05
C GLU A 128 17.81 -29.42 5.31
N LEU A 129 17.32 -28.23 5.69
CA LEU A 129 16.41 -28.09 6.83
C LEU A 129 15.11 -28.84 6.55
N ARG A 130 14.55 -28.69 5.34
CA ARG A 130 13.32 -29.37 4.94
C ARG A 130 13.49 -30.89 5.00
N LYS A 131 14.60 -31.40 4.47
CA LYS A 131 14.96 -32.82 4.53
C LYS A 131 15.11 -33.32 5.96
N SER A 132 15.76 -32.55 6.84
CA SER A 132 15.91 -32.91 8.26
C SER A 132 14.56 -33.00 9.00
N LEU A 133 13.54 -32.29 8.51
CA LEU A 133 12.17 -32.32 9.02
C LEU A 133 11.28 -33.35 8.30
N GLY A 134 11.83 -34.16 7.39
CA GLY A 134 11.08 -35.16 6.61
C GLY A 134 10.19 -34.55 5.52
N LEU A 135 10.45 -33.31 5.12
CA LEU A 135 9.74 -32.62 4.04
C LEU A 135 10.50 -32.75 2.72
N GLU A 136 9.78 -32.60 1.60
CA GLU A 136 10.40 -32.49 0.28
C GLU A 136 11.36 -31.29 0.22
N GLU A 137 12.54 -31.46 -0.39
CA GLU A 137 13.58 -30.43 -0.50
C GLU A 137 13.08 -29.14 -1.16
N VAL A 138 12.24 -29.26 -2.21
CA VAL A 138 11.52 -28.14 -2.82
C VAL A 138 10.06 -28.19 -2.37
N PRO A 139 9.50 -27.11 -1.81
CA PRO A 139 8.10 -27.09 -1.39
C PRO A 139 7.15 -27.21 -2.59
N PRO A 140 5.99 -27.89 -2.43
CA PRO A 140 5.02 -28.10 -3.50
C PRO A 140 4.19 -26.83 -3.81
N THR A 141 4.88 -25.74 -4.15
CA THR A 141 4.35 -24.45 -4.59
C THR A 141 4.71 -24.22 -6.06
N VAL A 142 4.46 -23.03 -6.60
CA VAL A 142 4.95 -22.63 -7.93
C VAL A 142 6.48 -22.77 -8.09
N ALA A 143 7.23 -22.89 -7.00
CA ALA A 143 8.67 -23.19 -7.04
C ALA A 143 8.99 -24.62 -7.52
N LYS A 144 8.10 -25.60 -7.28
CA LYS A 144 8.27 -27.00 -7.73
C LYS A 144 7.71 -27.24 -9.13
N PHE A 145 6.78 -26.41 -9.58
CA PHE A 145 5.94 -26.63 -10.75
C PHE A 145 6.10 -25.49 -11.78
N PRO A 146 7.06 -25.58 -12.72
CA PRO A 146 7.35 -24.51 -13.68
C PRO A 146 6.16 -24.10 -14.55
N GLU A 147 5.27 -25.04 -14.86
CA GLU A 147 4.03 -24.78 -15.60
C GLU A 147 3.04 -23.92 -14.81
N LEU A 148 3.01 -24.06 -13.48
CA LEU A 148 2.19 -23.20 -12.62
C LEU A 148 2.81 -21.82 -12.48
N LEU A 149 4.13 -21.73 -12.39
CA LEU A 149 4.83 -20.43 -12.42
C LEU A 149 4.56 -19.68 -13.72
N LYS A 150 4.59 -20.36 -14.87
CA LYS A 150 4.26 -19.75 -16.16
C LYS A 150 2.82 -19.22 -16.21
N LYS A 151 1.85 -20.02 -15.74
CA LYS A 151 0.45 -19.57 -15.63
C LYS A 151 0.30 -18.36 -14.70
N PHE A 152 1.03 -18.37 -13.59
CA PHE A 152 1.05 -17.26 -12.64
C PHE A 152 1.63 -15.98 -13.27
N GLN A 153 2.71 -16.09 -14.03
CA GLN A 153 3.28 -14.97 -14.79
C GLN A 153 2.33 -14.45 -15.86
N GLU A 154 1.67 -15.33 -16.61
CA GLU A 154 0.65 -14.95 -17.60
C GLU A 154 -0.51 -14.19 -16.95
N MET A 155 -0.98 -14.66 -15.78
CA MET A 155 -1.99 -13.96 -14.98
C MET A 155 -1.51 -12.58 -14.53
N LEU A 156 -0.27 -12.47 -14.03
CA LEU A 156 0.30 -11.19 -13.62
C LEU A 156 0.42 -10.20 -14.79
N LYS A 157 0.76 -10.65 -16.00
CA LYS A 157 0.79 -9.82 -17.22
C LYS A 157 -0.58 -9.24 -17.61
N CYS A 158 -1.67 -9.83 -17.13
CA CYS A 158 -3.01 -9.27 -17.34
C CYS A 158 -3.34 -8.10 -16.38
N SER A 159 -2.53 -7.88 -15.34
CA SER A 159 -2.74 -6.79 -14.40
C SER A 159 -2.19 -5.46 -14.91
N LYS A 160 -2.90 -4.35 -14.64
CA LYS A 160 -2.44 -3.00 -15.00
C LYS A 160 -1.07 -2.67 -14.42
N ILE A 161 -0.80 -3.08 -13.18
CA ILE A 161 0.46 -2.77 -12.51
C ILE A 161 1.68 -3.38 -13.23
N VAL A 162 1.55 -4.57 -13.82
CA VAL A 162 2.63 -5.18 -14.61
C VAL A 162 2.67 -4.60 -16.03
N GLN A 163 1.52 -4.35 -16.65
CA GLN A 163 1.45 -3.76 -17.98
C GLN A 163 2.07 -2.36 -18.03
N GLU A 164 1.82 -1.55 -17.00
CA GLU A 164 2.26 -0.16 -16.92
C GLU A 164 3.66 -0.04 -16.30
N TYR A 165 3.97 -0.80 -15.24
CA TYR A 165 5.19 -0.60 -14.44
C TYR A 165 6.14 -1.80 -14.44
N GLY A 166 5.85 -2.86 -15.19
CA GLY A 166 6.68 -4.06 -15.26
C GLY A 166 8.12 -3.79 -15.72
N PHE A 167 8.32 -2.77 -16.57
CA PHE A 167 9.64 -2.33 -17.03
C PHE A 167 10.59 -1.95 -15.88
N MET A 168 10.06 -1.43 -14.76
CA MET A 168 10.86 -1.00 -13.61
C MET A 168 11.57 -2.16 -12.92
N PHE A 169 11.06 -3.38 -13.06
CA PHE A 169 11.58 -4.57 -12.39
C PHE A 169 12.15 -5.61 -13.37
N GLY A 170 12.26 -5.25 -14.64
CA GLY A 170 12.69 -6.13 -15.73
C GLY A 170 11.67 -7.23 -16.05
N VAL A 171 10.38 -6.93 -15.88
CA VAL A 171 9.25 -7.87 -16.04
C VAL A 171 8.15 -7.21 -16.88
N GLY A 172 8.39 -7.01 -18.18
CA GLY A 172 7.43 -6.39 -19.12
C GLY A 172 7.50 -7.07 -20.47
#